data_AF-A0A2E1J1D8-F1
#
_entry.id   AF-A0A2E1J1D8-F1
#
_cell.length_a   1.000
_cell.length_b   1.000
_cell.length_c   1.000
_cell.angle_alpha   90.00
_cell.angle_beta   90.00
_cell.angle_gamma   90.00
#
_symmetry.space_group_name_H-M   'P 1'
#
loop_
_entity.id
_entity.type
_entity.pdbx_description
1 polymer ?
#
loop_
_entity_poly.entity_id
_entity_poly.type
_entity_poly.pdbx_seq_one_letter_code
_entity_poly.pdbx_strand_id
1 'polypeptide(L)' 'MEFSQYKSNAMKKLEYALSEGLVDEGVISVINSFNSHPDIFTTSSCAGRIQLIILPDIGRKDSVQR' A
#
# COMPACT_ATOMS: atom_id res chain seq x y z
N MET A 1 8.50 7.33 19.05
CA MET A 1 8.55 8.21 17.86
C MET A 1 7.28 9.03 17.83
N GLU A 2 7.40 10.30 17.47
CA GLU A 2 6.27 11.24 17.39
C GLU A 2 5.46 11.00 16.09
N PHE A 3 4.19 11.37 16.06
CA PHE A 3 3.30 11.12 14.91
C PHE A 3 3.85 11.77 13.64
N SER A 4 4.37 12.99 13.74
CA SER A 4 4.98 13.73 12.63
C SER A 4 6.11 12.94 11.96
N GLN A 5 6.92 12.22 12.75
CA GLN A 5 8.03 11.41 12.24
C GLN A 5 7.53 10.19 11.48
N TYR A 6 6.50 9.51 11.98
CA TYR A 6 5.89 8.38 11.29
C TYR A 6 5.25 8.81 9.97
N LYS A 7 4.50 9.92 9.99
CA LYS A 7 3.89 10.50 8.80
C LYS A 7 4.96 10.90 7.77
N SER A 8 6.00 11.61 8.20
CA SER A 8 7.13 11.99 7.32
C SER A 8 7.78 10.77 6.66
N ASN A 9 8.04 9.72 7.43
CA ASN A 9 8.62 8.48 6.91
C ASN A 9 7.68 7.77 5.94
N ALA A 10 6.37 7.77 6.19
CA ALA A 10 5.38 7.18 5.28
C ALA A 10 5.26 7.98 3.97
N MET A 11 5.28 9.32 4.04
CA MET A 11 5.24 10.17 2.85
C MET A 11 6.45 9.97 1.95
N LYS A 12 7.67 9.84 2.52
CA LYS A 12 8.88 9.52 1.75
C LYS A 12 8.78 8.17 1.02
N LYS A 13 8.16 7.16 1.65
CA LYS A 13 7.93 5.85 1.01
C LYS A 13 6.92 5.95 -0.12
N LEU A 14 5.87 6.76 0.06
CA LEU A 14 4.88 7.01 -0.98
C LEU A 14 5.49 7.75 -2.16
N GLU A 15 6.29 8.79 -1.92
CA GLU A 15 7.01 9.53 -2.98
C GLU A 15 7.88 8.59 -3.83
N TYR A 16 8.67 7.73 -3.18
CA TYR A 16 9.45 6.71 -3.87
C TYR A 16 8.58 5.72 -4.66
N ALA A 17 7.50 5.21 -4.06
CA ALA A 17 6.62 4.28 -4.74
C ALA A 17 5.94 4.91 -5.98
N LEU A 18 5.60 6.20 -5.91
CA LEU A 18 5.05 6.95 -7.04
C LEU A 18 6.10 7.17 -8.14
N SER A 19 7.36 7.51 -7.78
CA SER A 19 8.42 7.73 -8.77
C SER A 19 8.78 6.46 -9.53
N GLU A 20 8.72 5.31 -8.87
CA GLU A 20 9.03 3.99 -9.44
C GLU A 20 7.82 3.32 -10.10
N GLY A 21 6.63 3.95 -10.11
CA GLY A 21 5.42 3.36 -10.68
C GLY A 21 4.91 2.12 -9.95
N LEU A 22 5.18 2.01 -8.64
CA LEU A 22 4.82 0.85 -7.79
C LEU A 22 3.42 0.99 -7.16
N VAL A 23 2.76 2.13 -7.33
CA VAL A 23 1.41 2.40 -6.80
C VAL A 23 0.37 2.11 -7.86
N ASP A 24 -0.67 1.35 -7.50
CA ASP A 24 -1.82 1.11 -8.38
C ASP A 24 -2.47 2.45 -8.76
N GLU A 25 -2.44 2.82 -10.05
CA GLU A 25 -2.87 4.15 -10.52
C GLU A 25 -4.30 4.51 -10.08
N GLY A 26 -5.20 3.52 -10.07
CA GLY A 26 -6.61 3.68 -9.71
C GLY A 26 -6.88 4.11 -8.27
N VAL A 27 -5.91 3.99 -7.35
CA VAL A 27 -6.08 4.37 -5.94
C VAL A 27 -5.32 5.64 -5.53
N ILE A 28 -4.53 6.23 -6.44
CA ILE A 28 -3.69 7.41 -6.14
C ILE A 28 -4.53 8.58 -5.61
N SER A 29 -5.71 8.84 -6.19
CA SER A 29 -6.59 9.93 -5.75
C SER A 29 -7.07 9.75 -4.30
N VAL A 30 -7.39 8.52 -3.91
CA VAL A 30 -7.84 8.16 -2.55
C VAL A 30 -6.69 8.28 -1.56
N ILE A 31 -5.50 7.77 -1.92
CA ILE A 31 -4.29 7.90 -1.11
C ILE A 31 -3.97 9.37 -0.84
N ASN A 32 -4.00 10.22 -1.86
CA ASN A 32 -3.73 11.65 -1.72
C ASN A 32 -4.77 12.34 -0.83
N SER A 33 -6.04 11.95 -0.95
CA SER A 33 -7.12 12.48 -0.12
C SER A 33 -6.88 12.18 1.37
N PHE A 34 -6.51 10.94 1.72
CA PHE A 34 -6.18 10.61 3.10
C PHE A 34 -4.92 11.34 3.60
N ASN A 35 -3.85 11.39 2.81
CA ASN A 35 -2.59 11.99 3.25
C ASN A 35 -2.65 13.53 3.38
N SER A 36 -3.61 14.18 2.74
CA SER A 36 -3.88 15.62 2.91
C SER A 36 -4.41 15.97 4.32
N HIS A 37 -5.02 15.02 5.03
CA HIS A 37 -5.56 15.26 6.36
C HIS A 37 -4.42 15.25 7.40
N PRO A 38 -4.35 16.21 8.34
CA PRO A 38 -3.21 16.36 9.26
C PRO A 38 -2.97 15.12 10.12
N ASP A 39 -4.02 14.53 10.68
CA ASP A 39 -3.93 13.50 11.73
C ASP A 39 -3.96 12.04 11.24
N ILE A 40 -3.93 11.82 9.93
CA ILE A 40 -3.86 10.48 9.34
C ILE A 40 -2.83 10.44 8.21
N PHE A 41 -2.39 9.22 7.88
CA PHE A 41 -1.55 8.93 6.73
C PHE A 41 -1.68 7.46 6.32
N THR A 42 -1.43 7.15 5.05
CA THR A 42 -1.40 5.78 4.52
C THR A 42 -0.01 5.18 4.66
N THR A 43 0.09 3.86 4.84
CA THR A 43 1.38 3.14 4.92
C THR A 43 1.59 2.16 3.76
N SER A 44 0.55 1.37 3.44
CA SER A 44 0.48 0.48 2.28
C SER A 44 -0.96 0.42 1.77
N SER A 45 -1.14 0.23 0.47
CA SER A 45 -2.46 0.19 -0.16
C SER A 45 -2.40 -0.61 -1.46
N CYS A 46 -3.53 -1.17 -1.87
CA CYS A 46 -3.70 -1.90 -3.13
C CYS A 46 -5.13 -1.66 -3.64
N ALA A 47 -5.30 -1.51 -4.94
CA ALA A 47 -6.59 -1.28 -5.60
C ALA A 47 -7.40 -2.58 -5.85
N GLY A 48 -6.89 -3.72 -5.39
CA GLY A 48 -7.44 -5.05 -5.67
C GLY A 48 -6.72 -5.73 -6.85
N ARG A 49 -6.81 -7.06 -6.91
CA ARG A 49 -6.16 -7.86 -7.95
C ARG A 49 -6.89 -9.18 -8.18
N ILE A 50 -6.81 -9.67 -9.42
CA ILE A 50 -7.18 -11.05 -9.78
C ILE A 50 -5.90 -11.87 -9.83
N GLN A 51 -5.88 -13.05 -9.20
CA GLN A 51 -4.73 -13.95 -9.21
C GLN A 51 -5.19 -15.39 -9.41
N LEU A 52 -4.40 -16.13 -10.20
CA LEU A 52 -4.46 -17.59 -10.26
C LEU A 52 -3.30 -18.13 -9.44
N ILE A 53 -3.59 -18.93 -8.41
CA ILE A 53 -2.60 -19.50 -7.49
C ILE A 53 -2.98 -20.94 -7.13
N ILE A 54 -1.99 -21.77 -6.83
CA ILE A 54 -2.20 -23.11 -6.28
C ILE A 54 -2.00 -23.05 -4.77
N LEU A 55 -2.98 -23.56 -4.03
CA LEU A 55 -2.96 -23.64 -2.58
C LEU A 55 -2.98 -25.11 -2.13
N PRO A 56 -2.21 -25.47 -1.08
CA PRO A 56 -2.31 -26.81 -0.51
C PRO A 56 -3.68 -27.04 0.14
N ASP A 57 -4.22 -26.02 0.82
CA ASP A 57 -5.54 -26.02 1.46
C ASP A 57 -6.19 -24.63 1.38
N ILE A 58 -7.51 -24.53 1.48
CA ILE A 58 -8.23 -23.25 1.49
C ILE A 58 -7.72 -22.37 2.63
N GLY A 59 -7.33 -21.13 2.31
CA GLY A 59 -6.84 -20.14 3.26
C GLY A 59 -5.34 -20.17 3.55
N ARG A 60 -4.62 -21.24 3.18
CA ARG A 60 -3.15 -21.36 3.37
C ARG A 60 -2.33 -20.58 2.35
N LYS A 61 -2.33 -19.25 2.50
CA LYS A 61 -1.64 -18.31 1.59
C LYS A 61 -0.12 -18.22 1.79
N ASP A 62 0.42 -18.83 2.83
CA ASP A 62 1.86 -18.85 3.16
C ASP A 62 2.66 -19.82 2.29
N SER A 63 2.01 -20.83 1.72
CA SER A 63 2.62 -21.89 0.90
C SER A 63 2.17 -21.83 -0.56
N VAL A 64 1.85 -20.62 -1.05
CA VAL A 64 1.47 -20.41 -2.46
C VAL A 64 2.63 -20.81 -3.37
N GLN A 65 2.37 -21.76 -4.27
CA GLN A 65 3.27 -22.07 -5.37
C GLN A 65 2.88 -21.19 -6.58
N ARG A 66 3.90 -20.60 -7.22
CA ARG A 66 3.74 -19.72 -8.39
C ARG A 66 3.82 -20.51 -9.69
#